data_AF-A0A965LVK8-F1
#
_entry.id   AF-A0A965LVK8-F1
#
_cell.length_a   1.000
_cell.length_b   1.000
_cell.length_c   1.000
_cell.angle_alpha   90.00
_cell.angle_beta   90.00
_cell.angle_gamma   90.00
#
_symmetry.space_group_name_H-M   'P 1'
#
loop_
_entity.id
_entity.type
_entity.pdbx_description
1 polymer ?
#
loop_
_entity_poly.entity_id
_entity_poly.type
_entity_poly.pdbx_seq_one_letter_code
_entity_poly.pdbx_strand_id
1 'polypeptide(L)'
;MLSMDEYRDRISDRPAIAGLAPIRNFEIQEAYESAKVKAKQVDWEDVLLLCSGMLKAEPRALEHVHQQYRFFTVDEYQDISALQQDLLDTWLGDRTDLCVVGDPNQTIYSFTGASASFLENFESRYPDATKISLTKNYRSTPEIIAVANRVRGSQNLEPLEAIRPSGAEPIFRGFETKVDECSWVTEQISNALRAGVKASQIAALYRINGQSEFIETALAEAGIEYQVRGGQRYFNRPEIMSATRLVRAEAASPTPRDMYEGVTAIARSLGWQSIAPSATGSELEQWEALNSFVQIAEELPPGSTMNDFATELDERTRSQHEPTKESITLSTIHAAKGL
;
A
#
# COMPACT_ATOMS: atom_id res chain seq x y z
N MET A 1 0.13 -17.36 19.35
CA MET A 1 1.27 -16.44 19.49
C MET A 1 2.14 -16.90 20.64
N LEU A 2 3.42 -16.55 20.65
CA LEU A 2 4.31 -16.84 21.78
C LEU A 2 4.33 -15.61 22.70
N SER A 3 4.19 -15.82 24.01
CA SER A 3 4.58 -14.86 25.03
C SER A 3 6.09 -14.60 25.02
N MET A 4 6.57 -13.59 25.74
CA MET A 4 8.01 -13.33 25.86
C MET A 4 8.76 -14.52 26.48
N ASP A 5 8.17 -15.19 27.47
CA ASP A 5 8.75 -16.39 28.08
C ASP A 5 8.80 -17.55 27.08
N GLU A 6 7.71 -17.82 26.36
CA GLU A 6 7.67 -18.86 25.33
C GLU A 6 8.60 -18.56 24.15
N TYR A 7 8.81 -17.27 23.83
CA TYR A 7 9.77 -16.85 22.82
C TYR A 7 11.21 -17.11 23.30
N ARG A 8 11.50 -16.85 24.58
CA ARG A 8 12.79 -17.14 25.21
C ARG A 8 13.12 -18.63 25.19
N ASP A 9 12.13 -19.49 25.46
CA ASP A 9 12.32 -20.94 25.46
C ASP A 9 12.65 -21.48 24.07
N ARG A 10 12.22 -20.79 23.01
CA ARG A 10 12.45 -21.17 21.60
C ARG A 10 13.57 -20.40 20.94
N ILE A 11 14.39 -19.69 21.70
CA ILE A 11 15.41 -18.78 21.18
C ILE A 11 16.50 -19.49 20.38
N SER A 12 16.76 -20.77 20.68
CA SER A 12 17.70 -21.63 19.94
C SER A 12 17.27 -21.88 18.51
N ASP A 13 15.97 -21.84 18.23
CA ASP A 13 15.39 -22.14 16.92
C ASP A 13 15.29 -20.88 16.05
N ARG A 14 15.72 -19.72 16.56
CA ARG A 14 15.59 -18.43 15.90
C ARG A 14 16.85 -18.04 15.14
N PRO A 15 16.71 -17.48 13.92
CA PRO A 15 17.85 -16.98 13.19
C PRO A 15 18.47 -15.77 13.89
N ALA A 16 19.78 -15.58 13.71
CA ALA A 16 20.44 -14.34 14.09
C ALA A 16 19.93 -13.19 13.21
N ILE A 17 19.56 -12.07 13.84
CA ILE A 17 19.09 -10.85 13.16
C ILE A 17 20.18 -9.80 13.25
N ALA A 18 20.53 -9.17 12.12
CA ALA A 18 21.54 -8.11 12.04
C ALA A 18 22.91 -8.47 12.68
N GLY A 19 23.30 -9.74 12.63
CA GLY A 19 24.54 -10.24 13.22
C GLY A 19 24.53 -10.35 14.75
N LEU A 20 23.39 -10.13 15.41
CA LEU A 20 23.23 -10.27 16.85
C LEU A 20 22.90 -11.72 17.23
N ALA A 21 23.49 -12.18 18.34
CA ALA A 21 23.14 -13.46 18.93
C ALA A 21 21.64 -13.47 19.34
N PRO A 22 20.92 -14.60 19.18
CA PRO A 22 19.50 -14.68 19.50
C PRO A 22 19.13 -14.14 20.89
N ILE A 23 19.93 -14.46 21.92
CA ILE A 23 19.75 -13.93 23.29
C ILE A 23 19.81 -12.41 23.39
N ARG A 24 20.70 -11.77 22.61
CA ARG A 24 20.79 -10.31 22.58
C ARG A 24 19.57 -9.69 21.89
N ASN A 25 19.05 -10.32 20.84
CA ASN A 25 17.81 -9.87 20.21
C ASN A 25 16.62 -9.94 21.18
N PHE A 26 16.53 -11.01 21.98
CA PHE A 26 15.51 -11.13 23.02
C PHE A 26 15.63 -10.04 24.09
N GLU A 27 16.84 -9.81 24.62
CA GLU A 27 17.08 -8.74 25.61
C GLU A 27 16.71 -7.35 25.05
N ILE A 28 17.00 -7.10 23.77
CA ILE A 28 16.60 -5.85 23.09
C ILE A 28 15.07 -5.77 22.99
N GLN A 29 14.39 -6.84 22.61
CA GLN A 29 12.94 -6.89 22.51
C GLN A 29 12.28 -6.65 23.87
N GLU A 30 12.78 -7.29 24.94
CA GLU A 30 12.28 -7.09 26.31
C GLU A 30 12.48 -5.64 26.78
N ALA A 31 13.65 -5.06 26.52
CA ALA A 31 13.94 -3.67 26.84
C ALA A 31 13.06 -2.69 26.03
N TYR A 32 12.82 -2.98 24.74
CA TYR A 32 11.95 -2.21 23.87
C TYR A 32 10.51 -2.21 24.40
N GLU A 33 9.94 -3.38 24.68
CA GLU A 33 8.59 -3.51 25.23
C GLU A 33 8.46 -2.78 26.58
N SER A 34 9.44 -2.97 27.48
CA SER A 34 9.47 -2.27 28.77
C SER A 34 9.50 -0.75 28.62
N ALA A 35 10.29 -0.23 27.68
CA ALA A 35 10.38 1.20 27.40
C ALA A 35 9.08 1.75 26.79
N LYS A 36 8.50 1.03 25.81
CA LYS A 36 7.23 1.36 25.14
C LYS A 36 6.07 1.43 26.14
N VAL A 37 5.95 0.43 27.01
CA VAL A 37 4.95 0.39 28.09
C VAL A 37 5.13 1.55 29.07
N LYS A 38 6.37 1.81 29.51
CA LYS A 38 6.66 2.94 30.42
C LYS A 38 6.30 4.30 29.80
N ALA A 39 6.49 4.43 28.49
CA ALA A 39 6.12 5.62 27.72
C ALA A 39 4.61 5.72 27.42
N LYS A 40 3.83 4.66 27.68
CA LYS A 40 2.40 4.55 27.33
C LYS A 40 2.15 4.76 25.83
N GLN A 41 3.03 4.21 25.01
CA GLN A 41 2.92 4.24 23.56
C GLN A 41 2.53 2.87 23.02
N VAL A 42 1.97 2.85 21.81
CA VAL A 42 1.66 1.63 21.06
C VAL A 42 2.27 1.75 19.67
N ASP A 43 2.78 0.66 19.14
CA ASP A 43 3.19 0.53 17.74
C ASP A 43 2.08 -0.09 16.88
N TRP A 44 2.38 -0.39 15.61
CA TRP A 44 1.41 -0.93 14.68
C TRP A 44 0.94 -2.35 15.04
N GLU A 45 1.82 -3.20 15.55
CA GLU A 45 1.49 -4.58 15.90
C GLU A 45 0.70 -4.61 17.22
N ASP A 46 1.01 -3.70 18.14
CA ASP A 46 0.24 -3.53 19.38
C ASP A 46 -1.23 -3.25 19.11
N VAL A 47 -1.59 -2.56 18.02
CA VAL A 47 -3.00 -2.28 17.72
C VAL A 47 -3.80 -3.58 17.63
N LEU A 48 -3.29 -4.58 16.91
CA LEU A 48 -3.96 -5.87 16.76
C LEU A 48 -3.82 -6.72 18.02
N LEU A 49 -2.63 -6.73 18.64
CA LEU A 49 -2.36 -7.51 19.84
C LEU A 49 -3.20 -7.07 21.02
N LEU A 50 -3.25 -5.75 21.29
CA LEU A 50 -4.06 -5.17 22.36
C LEU A 50 -5.54 -5.30 22.05
N CYS A 51 -5.98 -5.12 20.80
CA CYS A 51 -7.38 -5.34 20.44
C CYS A 51 -7.82 -6.79 20.75
N SER A 52 -7.04 -7.78 20.31
CA SER A 52 -7.30 -9.19 20.62
C SER A 52 -7.30 -9.44 22.13
N GLY A 53 -6.27 -8.96 22.85
CA GLY A 53 -6.14 -9.13 24.29
C GLY A 53 -7.27 -8.47 25.09
N MET A 54 -7.66 -7.25 24.74
CA MET A 54 -8.75 -6.51 25.40
C MET A 54 -10.10 -7.19 25.19
N LEU A 55 -10.38 -7.66 23.99
CA LEU A 55 -11.62 -8.39 23.70
C LEU A 55 -11.68 -9.71 24.49
N LYS A 56 -10.57 -10.45 24.57
CA LYS A 56 -10.48 -11.69 25.36
C LYS A 56 -10.62 -11.43 26.87
N ALA A 57 -10.15 -10.27 27.35
CA ALA A 57 -10.18 -9.91 28.76
C ALA A 57 -11.51 -9.28 29.22
N GLU A 58 -12.28 -8.68 28.30
CA GLU A 58 -13.56 -8.00 28.60
C GLU A 58 -14.73 -8.66 27.82
N PRO A 59 -15.41 -9.65 28.42
CA PRO A 59 -16.49 -10.38 27.77
C PRO A 59 -17.63 -9.49 27.26
N ARG A 60 -17.92 -8.36 27.92
CA ARG A 60 -19.00 -7.46 27.46
C ARG A 60 -18.64 -6.76 26.15
N ALA A 61 -17.38 -6.41 25.96
CA ALA A 61 -16.91 -5.81 24.72
C ALA A 61 -16.92 -6.85 23.59
N LEU A 62 -16.49 -8.08 23.89
CA LEU A 62 -16.55 -9.19 22.93
C LEU A 62 -17.99 -9.53 22.52
N GLU A 63 -18.92 -9.55 23.48
CA GLU A 63 -20.33 -9.80 23.20
C GLU A 63 -20.92 -8.72 22.28
N HIS A 64 -20.51 -7.45 22.44
CA HIS A 64 -20.91 -6.39 21.52
C HIS A 64 -20.44 -6.68 20.08
N VAL A 65 -19.20 -7.13 19.91
CA VAL A 65 -18.67 -7.55 18.60
C VAL A 65 -19.50 -8.72 18.03
N HIS A 66 -19.80 -9.73 18.85
CA HIS A 66 -20.58 -10.89 18.42
C HIS A 66 -22.01 -10.55 18.03
N GLN A 67 -22.65 -9.61 18.75
CA GLN A 67 -23.98 -9.11 18.44
C GLN A 67 -24.02 -8.24 17.17
N GLN A 68 -22.99 -7.40 16.97
CA GLN A 68 -22.93 -6.48 15.85
C GLN A 68 -22.54 -7.17 14.55
N TYR A 69 -21.56 -8.07 14.59
CA TYR A 69 -20.98 -8.72 13.41
C TYR A 69 -21.25 -10.21 13.45
N ARG A 70 -22.14 -10.64 12.54
CA ARG A 70 -22.54 -12.05 12.38
C ARG A 70 -21.72 -12.77 11.33
N PHE A 71 -21.57 -12.18 10.14
CA PHE A 71 -20.89 -12.79 9.00
C PHE A 71 -19.59 -12.06 8.72
N PHE A 72 -18.50 -12.81 8.59
CA PHE A 72 -17.19 -12.27 8.25
C PHE A 72 -16.83 -12.66 6.82
N THR A 73 -16.36 -11.68 6.05
CA THR A 73 -15.72 -11.93 4.75
C THR A 73 -14.31 -11.40 4.82
N VAL A 74 -13.32 -12.25 4.52
CA VAL A 74 -11.91 -11.88 4.53
C VAL A 74 -11.34 -12.12 3.14
N ASP A 75 -10.93 -11.03 2.49
CA ASP A 75 -10.23 -11.06 1.21
C ASP A 75 -8.71 -11.17 1.43
N GLU A 76 -7.97 -11.57 0.39
CA GLU A 76 -6.52 -11.75 0.41
C GLU A 76 -6.04 -12.66 1.56
N TYR A 77 -6.82 -13.70 1.89
CA TYR A 77 -6.63 -14.55 3.07
C TYR A 77 -5.28 -15.30 3.07
N GLN A 78 -4.61 -15.42 1.92
CA GLN A 78 -3.27 -16.01 1.83
C GLN A 78 -2.16 -15.13 2.44
N ASP A 79 -2.42 -13.84 2.69
CA ASP A 79 -1.44 -12.90 3.23
C ASP A 79 -1.71 -12.50 4.70
N ILE A 80 -2.57 -13.23 5.40
CA ILE A 80 -2.82 -12.94 6.82
C ILE A 80 -1.67 -13.43 7.71
N SER A 81 -1.36 -12.65 8.73
CA SER A 81 -0.43 -13.04 9.81
C SER A 81 -1.13 -13.88 10.87
N ALA A 82 -0.34 -14.56 11.72
CA ALA A 82 -0.88 -15.30 12.85
C ALA A 82 -1.65 -14.41 13.86
N LEU A 83 -1.29 -13.14 13.97
CA LEU A 83 -1.97 -12.17 14.83
C LEU A 83 -3.32 -11.75 14.25
N GLN A 84 -3.39 -11.52 12.93
CA GLN A 84 -4.65 -11.25 12.24
C GLN A 84 -5.60 -12.44 12.34
N GLN A 85 -5.08 -13.67 12.19
CA GLN A 85 -5.88 -14.88 12.39
C GLN A 85 -6.42 -14.98 13.82
N ASP A 86 -5.58 -14.73 14.84
CA ASP A 86 -6.01 -14.76 16.25
C ASP A 86 -7.12 -13.75 16.56
N LEU A 87 -7.05 -12.56 15.97
CA LEU A 87 -8.10 -11.55 16.10
C LEU A 87 -9.40 -12.00 15.41
N LEU A 88 -9.29 -12.55 14.20
CA LEU A 88 -10.44 -13.11 13.48
C LEU A 88 -11.11 -14.24 14.29
N ASP A 89 -10.31 -15.12 14.87
CA ASP A 89 -10.79 -16.22 15.71
C ASP A 89 -11.54 -15.69 16.94
N THR A 90 -11.03 -14.61 17.54
CA THR A 90 -11.67 -13.92 18.66
C THR A 90 -13.03 -13.34 18.25
N TRP A 91 -13.08 -12.65 17.10
CA TRP A 91 -14.33 -12.09 16.58
C TRP A 91 -15.38 -13.15 16.21
N LEU A 92 -14.94 -14.31 15.71
CA LEU A 92 -15.82 -15.43 15.38
C LEU A 92 -16.36 -16.12 16.63
N GLY A 93 -15.52 -16.35 17.64
CA GLY A 93 -15.86 -17.20 18.77
C GLY A 93 -16.11 -18.64 18.31
N ASP A 94 -17.21 -19.24 18.74
CA ASP A 94 -17.60 -20.61 18.35
C ASP A 94 -18.33 -20.68 16.99
N ARG A 95 -18.46 -19.55 16.28
CA ARG A 95 -19.21 -19.46 15.02
C ARG A 95 -18.34 -19.81 13.83
N THR A 96 -18.99 -20.31 12.78
CA THR A 96 -18.36 -20.64 11.49
C THR A 96 -18.94 -19.81 10.33
N ASP A 97 -19.56 -18.66 10.65
CA ASP A 97 -20.12 -17.70 9.71
C ASP A 97 -19.00 -16.88 9.00
N LEU A 98 -18.11 -17.59 8.31
CA LEU A 98 -16.89 -17.06 7.70
C LEU A 98 -16.82 -17.41 6.22
N CYS A 99 -16.60 -16.40 5.38
CA CYS A 99 -16.23 -16.52 3.99
C CYS A 99 -14.79 -15.99 3.82
N VAL A 100 -13.90 -16.80 3.23
CA VAL A 100 -12.54 -16.36 2.90
C VAL A 100 -12.30 -16.45 1.41
N VAL A 101 -11.56 -15.48 0.88
CA VAL A 101 -11.15 -15.41 -0.52
C VAL A 101 -9.63 -15.24 -0.56
N GLY A 102 -8.97 -15.99 -1.43
CA GLY A 102 -7.53 -15.88 -1.61
C GLY A 102 -6.98 -16.81 -2.67
N ASP A 103 -5.73 -16.60 -3.05
CA ASP A 103 -4.97 -17.42 -3.98
C ASP A 103 -3.58 -17.69 -3.40
N PRO A 104 -3.24 -18.95 -3.02
CA PRO A 104 -1.95 -19.24 -2.41
C PRO A 104 -0.77 -19.00 -3.36
N ASN A 105 -0.99 -18.93 -4.69
CA ASN A 105 0.07 -18.53 -5.63
C ASN A 105 0.42 -17.05 -5.55
N GLN A 106 -0.39 -16.24 -4.86
CA GLN A 106 -0.21 -14.80 -4.77
C GLN A 106 0.39 -14.37 -3.42
N THR A 107 0.78 -15.28 -2.52
CA THR A 107 1.40 -14.90 -1.25
C THR A 107 2.73 -14.18 -1.45
N ILE A 108 2.76 -12.88 -1.18
CA ILE A 108 3.97 -12.04 -1.34
C ILE A 108 4.33 -11.25 -0.08
N TYR A 109 3.53 -11.33 0.99
CA TYR A 109 3.79 -10.65 2.27
C TYR A 109 4.41 -11.57 3.34
N SER A 110 5.01 -12.70 2.95
CA SER A 110 5.65 -13.63 3.91
C SER A 110 6.77 -12.97 4.72
N PHE A 111 7.44 -11.95 4.16
CA PHE A 111 8.47 -11.17 4.85
C PHE A 111 7.93 -10.33 6.03
N THR A 112 6.63 -10.04 6.07
CA THR A 112 5.95 -9.39 7.21
C THR A 112 5.23 -10.39 8.11
N GLY A 113 5.50 -11.69 7.97
CA GLY A 113 4.91 -12.73 8.82
C GLY A 113 3.58 -13.30 8.33
N ALA A 114 3.18 -13.01 7.09
CA ALA A 114 2.03 -13.64 6.47
C ALA A 114 2.25 -15.14 6.19
N SER A 115 1.16 -15.93 6.20
CA SER A 115 1.23 -17.36 5.89
C SER A 115 0.02 -17.84 5.08
N ALA A 116 0.29 -18.39 3.89
CA ALA A 116 -0.71 -19.07 3.07
C ALA A 116 -1.32 -20.30 3.75
N SER A 117 -0.64 -20.84 4.78
CA SER A 117 -1.07 -22.08 5.46
C SER A 117 -2.47 -21.99 6.06
N PHE A 118 -2.94 -20.78 6.43
CA PHE A 118 -4.31 -20.59 6.89
C PHE A 118 -5.34 -20.85 5.79
N LEU A 119 -5.05 -20.38 4.57
CA LEU A 119 -5.88 -20.65 3.39
C LEU A 119 -5.78 -22.11 2.95
N GLU A 120 -4.55 -22.64 2.87
CA GLU A 120 -4.31 -24.02 2.41
C GLU A 120 -4.95 -25.08 3.33
N ASN A 121 -4.99 -24.82 4.64
CA ASN A 121 -5.56 -25.73 5.63
C ASN A 121 -6.98 -25.34 6.06
N PHE A 122 -7.66 -24.47 5.30
CA PHE A 122 -8.99 -23.97 5.67
C PHE A 122 -10.02 -25.10 5.81
N GLU A 123 -10.05 -26.04 4.87
CA GLU A 123 -10.97 -27.20 4.90
C GLU A 123 -10.68 -28.14 6.07
N SER A 124 -9.43 -28.21 6.54
CA SER A 124 -9.07 -28.97 7.74
C SER A 124 -9.58 -28.30 9.02
N ARG A 125 -9.63 -26.96 9.04
CA ARG A 125 -10.11 -26.16 10.17
C ARG A 125 -11.63 -26.04 10.21
N TYR A 126 -12.26 -25.98 9.05
CA TYR A 126 -13.71 -25.87 8.87
C TYR A 126 -14.20 -27.04 7.97
N PRO A 127 -14.44 -28.24 8.53
CA PRO A 127 -14.79 -29.42 7.74
C PRO A 127 -16.09 -29.29 6.94
N ASP A 128 -17.01 -28.44 7.40
CA ASP A 128 -18.29 -28.16 6.74
C ASP A 128 -18.20 -27.01 5.70
N ALA A 129 -17.00 -26.49 5.44
CA ALA A 129 -16.80 -25.39 4.50
C ALA A 129 -17.14 -25.78 3.05
N THR A 130 -17.80 -24.86 2.35
CA THR A 130 -18.01 -25.00 0.90
C THR A 130 -16.81 -24.39 0.16
N LYS A 131 -16.07 -25.21 -0.57
CA LYS A 131 -14.97 -24.74 -1.44
C LYS A 131 -15.47 -24.46 -2.85
N ILE A 132 -15.18 -23.26 -3.34
CA ILE A 132 -15.48 -22.84 -4.71
C ILE A 132 -14.16 -22.43 -5.37
N SER A 133 -13.81 -23.10 -6.47
CA SER A 133 -12.63 -22.76 -7.27
C SER A 133 -13.03 -21.90 -8.47
N LEU A 134 -12.45 -20.69 -8.54
CA LEU A 134 -12.68 -19.75 -9.64
C LEU A 134 -11.49 -19.80 -10.61
N THR A 135 -11.61 -20.61 -11.67
CA THR A 135 -10.54 -20.77 -12.67
C THR A 135 -10.68 -19.83 -13.87
N LYS A 136 -11.86 -19.23 -14.07
CA LYS A 136 -12.11 -18.32 -15.18
C LYS A 136 -11.52 -16.94 -14.90
N ASN A 137 -10.55 -16.53 -15.71
CA ASN A 137 -9.92 -15.22 -15.65
C ASN A 137 -10.60 -14.24 -16.63
N TYR A 138 -11.16 -13.17 -16.08
CA TYR A 138 -11.84 -12.13 -16.85
C TYR A 138 -10.94 -10.91 -17.14
N ARG A 139 -9.74 -10.85 -16.54
CA ARG A 139 -8.86 -9.69 -16.56
C ARG A 139 -7.90 -9.72 -17.74
N SER A 140 -7.27 -10.87 -18.00
CA SER A 140 -6.13 -11.03 -18.89
C SER A 140 -6.48 -11.84 -20.14
N THR A 141 -5.70 -11.65 -21.21
CA THR A 141 -5.86 -12.39 -22.47
C THR A 141 -5.31 -13.82 -22.35
N PRO A 142 -5.71 -14.74 -23.24
CA PRO A 142 -5.17 -16.11 -23.27
C PRO A 142 -3.64 -16.16 -23.29
N GLU A 143 -2.97 -15.25 -23.98
CA GLU A 143 -1.51 -15.21 -24.12
C GLU A 143 -0.82 -14.88 -22.79
N ILE A 144 -1.35 -13.90 -22.04
CA ILE A 144 -0.87 -13.55 -20.70
C ILE A 144 -1.12 -14.71 -19.72
N ILE A 145 -2.32 -15.30 -19.76
CA ILE A 145 -2.67 -16.44 -18.89
C ILE A 145 -1.80 -17.67 -19.19
N ALA A 146 -1.47 -17.91 -20.46
CA ALA A 146 -0.57 -18.99 -20.84
C ALA A 146 0.83 -18.81 -20.24
N VAL A 147 1.38 -17.58 -20.22
CA VAL A 147 2.66 -17.28 -19.54
C VAL A 147 2.52 -17.49 -18.04
N ALA A 148 1.48 -16.93 -17.41
CA ALA A 148 1.26 -17.05 -15.96
C ALA A 148 1.17 -18.51 -15.49
N ASN A 149 0.39 -19.34 -16.19
CA ASN A 149 0.26 -20.77 -15.88
C ASN A 149 1.59 -21.52 -16.02
N ARG A 150 2.44 -21.16 -17.01
CA ARG A 150 3.77 -21.76 -17.18
C ARG A 150 4.73 -21.37 -16.05
N VAL A 151 4.74 -20.09 -15.66
CA VAL A 151 5.62 -19.58 -14.59
C VAL A 151 5.22 -20.14 -13.23
N ARG A 152 3.91 -20.25 -12.96
CA ARG A 152 3.38 -20.87 -11.74
C ARG A 152 3.83 -22.33 -11.57
N GLY A 153 3.97 -23.05 -12.69
CA GLY A 153 4.31 -24.47 -12.70
C GLY A 153 3.15 -25.37 -12.26
N SER A 154 3.45 -26.65 -12.04
CA SER A 154 2.50 -27.66 -11.56
C SER A 154 2.32 -27.55 -10.04
N GLN A 155 1.63 -26.50 -9.60
CA GLN A 155 1.07 -26.46 -8.25
C GLN A 155 -0.23 -27.27 -8.20
N ASN A 156 -0.67 -27.65 -7.00
CA ASN A 156 -1.91 -28.44 -6.75
C ASN A 156 -3.22 -27.71 -7.10
N LEU A 157 -3.17 -26.71 -7.98
CA LEU A 157 -4.28 -25.86 -8.36
C LEU A 157 -4.56 -25.96 -9.85
N GLU A 158 -5.85 -25.97 -10.20
CA GLU A 158 -6.30 -25.94 -11.58
C GLU A 158 -5.70 -24.73 -12.32
N PRO A 159 -5.31 -24.88 -13.59
CA PRO A 159 -4.82 -23.77 -14.40
C PRO A 159 -5.94 -22.73 -14.63
N LEU A 160 -5.54 -21.46 -14.73
CA LEU A 160 -6.46 -20.39 -15.07
C LEU A 160 -6.84 -20.46 -16.56
N GLU A 161 -8.08 -20.12 -16.88
CA GLU A 161 -8.60 -20.07 -18.24
C GLU A 161 -9.10 -18.65 -18.56
N ALA A 162 -8.53 -18.03 -19.59
CA ALA A 162 -8.96 -16.70 -20.02
C ALA A 162 -10.31 -16.73 -20.73
N ILE A 163 -11.20 -15.81 -20.37
CA ILE A 163 -12.48 -15.59 -21.07
C ILE A 163 -12.38 -14.46 -22.13
N ARG A 164 -11.33 -13.64 -22.05
CA ARG A 164 -11.12 -12.54 -22.99
C ARG A 164 -10.76 -13.05 -24.39
N PRO A 165 -11.07 -12.28 -25.45
CA PRO A 165 -10.51 -12.52 -26.77
C PRO A 165 -8.98 -12.53 -26.75
N SER A 166 -8.39 -13.23 -27.73
CA SER A 166 -6.95 -13.22 -27.98
C SER A 166 -6.43 -11.80 -28.15
N GLY A 167 -5.23 -11.55 -27.61
CA GLY A 167 -4.55 -10.27 -27.68
C GLY A 167 -3.07 -10.42 -28.06
N ALA A 168 -2.30 -9.37 -27.79
CA ALA A 168 -0.86 -9.38 -28.07
C ALA A 168 -0.11 -10.37 -27.16
N GLU A 169 0.88 -11.05 -27.71
CA GLU A 169 1.76 -11.91 -26.93
C GLU A 169 2.68 -11.09 -26.02
N PRO A 170 2.92 -11.51 -24.76
CA PRO A 170 3.93 -10.90 -23.90
C PRO A 170 5.33 -10.98 -24.52
N ILE A 171 6.02 -9.85 -24.56
CA ILE A 171 7.37 -9.73 -25.12
C ILE A 171 8.39 -9.82 -23.97
N PHE A 172 9.37 -10.71 -24.11
CA PHE A 172 10.56 -10.75 -23.26
C PHE A 172 11.77 -10.22 -24.04
N ARG A 173 12.49 -9.26 -23.47
CA ARG A 173 13.69 -8.67 -24.07
C ARG A 173 14.74 -8.40 -23.01
N GLY A 174 15.97 -8.82 -23.29
CA GLY A 174 17.15 -8.48 -22.48
C GLY A 174 17.89 -7.28 -23.07
N PHE A 175 18.55 -6.51 -22.21
CA PHE A 175 19.32 -5.33 -22.57
C PHE A 175 20.71 -5.41 -21.94
N GLU A 176 21.71 -4.81 -22.59
CA GLU A 176 23.08 -4.76 -22.05
C GLU A 176 23.19 -3.78 -20.89
N THR A 177 22.46 -2.66 -20.96
CA THR A 177 22.45 -1.64 -19.91
C THR A 177 21.03 -1.27 -19.48
N LYS A 178 20.90 -0.74 -18.26
CA LYS A 178 19.63 -0.19 -17.74
C LYS A 178 19.12 0.99 -18.56
N VAL A 179 20.04 1.77 -19.14
CA VAL A 179 19.71 2.93 -19.98
C VAL A 179 19.02 2.47 -21.27
N ASP A 180 19.52 1.39 -21.88
CA ASP A 180 18.90 0.81 -23.08
C ASP A 180 17.51 0.24 -22.76
N GLU A 181 17.35 -0.43 -21.62
CA GLU A 181 16.05 -0.92 -21.13
C GLU A 181 15.05 0.22 -20.95
N CYS A 182 15.42 1.28 -20.22
CA CYS A 182 14.53 2.42 -19.96
C CYS A 182 14.19 3.18 -21.24
N SER A 183 15.16 3.37 -22.14
CA SER A 183 14.93 4.01 -23.45
C SER A 183 13.91 3.22 -24.27
N TRP A 184 14.05 1.90 -24.32
CA TRP A 184 13.11 1.04 -25.04
C TRP A 184 11.72 1.06 -24.40
N VAL A 185 11.61 0.99 -23.08
CA VAL A 185 10.33 1.06 -22.36
C VAL A 185 9.64 2.40 -22.64
N THR A 186 10.34 3.53 -22.54
CA THR A 186 9.83 4.87 -22.86
C THR A 186 9.36 4.96 -24.32
N GLU A 187 10.08 4.34 -25.25
CA GLU A 187 9.66 4.27 -26.66
C GLU A 187 8.35 3.48 -26.82
N GLN A 188 8.21 2.33 -26.15
CA GLN A 188 6.96 1.54 -26.19
C GLN A 188 5.77 2.30 -25.61
N ILE A 189 5.98 2.99 -24.49
CA ILE A 189 4.98 3.86 -23.87
C ILE A 189 4.59 4.98 -24.85
N SER A 190 5.57 5.65 -25.45
CA SER A 190 5.35 6.71 -26.44
C SER A 190 4.54 6.22 -27.64
N ASN A 191 4.84 5.02 -28.13
CA ASN A 191 4.12 4.38 -29.23
C ASN A 191 2.66 4.08 -28.83
N ALA A 192 2.42 3.57 -27.62
CA ALA A 192 1.08 3.29 -27.12
C ALA A 192 0.24 4.57 -26.95
N LEU A 193 0.83 5.63 -26.40
CA LEU A 193 0.19 6.95 -26.29
C LEU A 193 -0.16 7.52 -27.67
N ARG A 194 0.77 7.44 -28.65
CA ARG A 194 0.51 7.84 -30.05
C ARG A 194 -0.58 7.01 -30.71
N ALA A 195 -0.75 5.76 -30.31
CA ALA A 195 -1.85 4.90 -30.76
C ALA A 195 -3.19 5.18 -30.05
N GLY A 196 -3.22 6.13 -29.10
CA GLY A 196 -4.43 6.55 -28.39
C GLY A 196 -4.72 5.79 -27.10
N VAL A 197 -3.79 4.97 -26.59
CA VAL A 197 -3.91 4.37 -25.26
C VAL A 197 -3.80 5.49 -24.22
N LYS A 198 -4.68 5.51 -23.22
CA LYS A 198 -4.62 6.51 -22.16
C LYS A 198 -3.42 6.25 -21.26
N ALA A 199 -2.76 7.32 -20.79
CA ALA A 199 -1.62 7.20 -19.87
C ALA A 199 -2.01 6.41 -18.59
N SER A 200 -3.23 6.66 -18.09
CA SER A 200 -3.83 5.94 -16.96
C SER A 200 -4.02 4.43 -17.16
N GLN A 201 -3.89 3.91 -18.38
CA GLN A 201 -3.97 2.48 -18.70
C GLN A 201 -2.59 1.82 -18.84
N ILE A 202 -1.51 2.58 -18.61
CA ILE A 202 -0.14 2.12 -18.74
C ILE A 202 0.50 2.13 -17.35
N ALA A 203 1.15 1.02 -17.00
CA ALA A 203 1.92 0.90 -15.77
C ALA A 203 3.29 0.25 -16.02
N ALA A 204 4.32 0.72 -15.33
CA ALA A 204 5.63 0.07 -15.27
C ALA A 204 5.85 -0.47 -13.85
N LEU A 205 6.05 -1.78 -13.75
CA LEU A 205 6.21 -2.49 -12.48
C LEU A 205 7.66 -2.94 -12.28
N TYR A 206 8.20 -2.70 -11.10
CA TYR A 206 9.58 -3.05 -10.75
C TYR A 206 9.69 -3.73 -9.37
N ARG A 207 10.85 -4.34 -9.06
CA ARG A 207 11.01 -5.15 -7.85
C ARG A 207 11.34 -4.32 -6.62
N ILE A 208 12.17 -3.29 -6.77
CA ILE A 208 12.63 -2.41 -5.68
C ILE A 208 12.52 -0.94 -6.07
N ASN A 209 12.31 -0.06 -5.09
CA ASN A 209 12.17 1.39 -5.32
C ASN A 209 13.37 1.99 -6.08
N GLY A 210 14.60 1.55 -5.81
CA GLY A 210 15.79 2.06 -6.51
C GLY A 210 15.85 1.78 -8.01
N GLN A 211 14.87 1.07 -8.59
CA GLN A 211 14.73 0.93 -10.04
C GLN A 211 13.88 2.05 -10.68
N SER A 212 13.06 2.77 -9.88
CA SER A 212 12.16 3.79 -10.42
C SER A 212 12.92 4.96 -11.03
N GLU A 213 13.99 5.42 -10.38
CA GLU A 213 14.79 6.59 -10.76
C GLU A 213 15.20 6.60 -12.25
N PHE A 214 15.62 5.46 -12.80
CA PHE A 214 16.02 5.35 -14.21
C PHE A 214 14.83 5.47 -15.17
N ILE A 215 13.67 4.91 -14.78
CA ILE A 215 12.44 4.98 -15.57
C ILE A 215 11.86 6.40 -15.51
N GLU A 216 11.86 6.99 -14.32
CA GLU A 216 11.46 8.38 -14.06
C GLU A 216 12.25 9.36 -14.93
N THR A 217 13.58 9.25 -14.90
CA THR A 217 14.47 10.08 -15.73
C THR A 217 14.14 9.93 -17.22
N ALA A 218 14.00 8.70 -17.71
CA ALA A 218 13.73 8.44 -19.12
C ALA A 218 12.34 8.95 -19.56
N LEU A 219 11.32 8.86 -18.71
CA LEU A 219 9.98 9.41 -18.99
C LEU A 219 9.99 10.95 -18.97
N ALA A 220 10.69 11.55 -18.00
CA ALA A 220 10.85 13.00 -17.90
C ALA A 220 11.57 13.58 -19.12
N GLU A 221 12.66 12.96 -19.58
CA GLU A 221 13.38 13.35 -20.81
C GLU A 221 12.51 13.27 -22.07
N ALA A 222 11.56 12.32 -22.10
CA ALA A 222 10.59 12.18 -23.17
C ALA A 222 9.35 13.09 -23.03
N GLY A 223 9.27 13.89 -21.97
CA GLY A 223 8.10 14.76 -21.68
C GLY A 223 6.83 13.97 -21.36
N ILE A 224 6.97 12.77 -20.80
CA ILE A 224 5.87 11.87 -20.48
C ILE A 224 5.54 11.96 -18.99
N GLU A 225 4.30 12.34 -18.70
CA GLU A 225 3.78 12.46 -17.34
C GLU A 225 3.63 11.09 -16.66
N TYR A 226 4.14 10.98 -15.44
CA TYR A 226 4.09 9.75 -14.64
C TYR A 226 3.78 10.03 -13.17
N GLN A 227 3.35 8.99 -12.46
CA GLN A 227 3.09 9.01 -11.03
C GLN A 227 3.72 7.79 -10.37
N VAL A 228 4.52 8.00 -9.32
CA VAL A 228 5.15 6.92 -8.56
C VAL A 228 4.26 6.51 -7.39
N ARG A 229 3.64 5.33 -7.48
CA ARG A 229 2.93 4.71 -6.37
C ARG A 229 3.90 4.10 -5.38
N GLY A 230 3.75 4.50 -4.12
CA GLY A 230 4.61 4.02 -3.03
C GLY A 230 5.96 4.74 -2.92
N GLY A 231 6.18 5.82 -3.68
CA GLY A 231 7.16 6.85 -3.33
C GLY A 231 6.82 7.50 -1.98
N GLN A 232 7.53 8.55 -1.55
CA GLN A 232 7.05 9.32 -0.40
C GLN A 232 5.60 9.72 -0.70
N ARG A 233 4.62 9.10 -0.02
CA ARG A 233 3.19 9.41 -0.16
C ARG A 233 3.07 10.93 -0.16
N TYR A 234 2.31 11.51 -1.06
CA TYR A 234 2.24 12.97 -1.22
C TYR A 234 2.20 13.73 0.14
N PHE A 235 1.36 13.28 1.08
CA PHE A 235 1.22 13.85 2.42
C PHE A 235 2.38 13.59 3.41
N ASN A 236 3.26 12.64 3.12
CA ASN A 236 4.48 12.34 3.87
C ASN A 236 5.70 13.12 3.36
N ARG A 237 5.58 13.85 2.24
CA ARG A 237 6.65 14.72 1.77
C ARG A 237 6.91 15.83 2.80
N PRO A 238 8.18 16.13 3.16
CA PRO A 238 8.50 17.12 4.20
C PRO A 238 7.84 18.49 3.96
N GLU A 239 7.78 18.93 2.71
CA GLU A 239 7.13 20.17 2.29
C GLU A 239 5.61 20.13 2.51
N ILE A 240 4.94 19.02 2.20
CA ILE A 240 3.49 18.87 2.38
C ILE A 240 3.13 18.70 3.86
N MET A 241 3.93 17.97 4.63
CA MET A 241 3.77 17.88 6.09
C MET A 241 3.91 19.26 6.75
N SER A 242 4.86 20.06 6.26
CA SER A 242 5.06 21.43 6.74
C SER A 242 3.89 22.34 6.36
N ALA A 243 3.42 22.28 5.11
CA ALA A 243 2.26 23.03 4.63
C ALA A 243 1.00 22.69 5.43
N THR A 244 0.71 21.40 5.61
CA THR A 244 -0.44 20.91 6.38
C THR A 244 -0.39 21.38 7.84
N ARG A 245 0.80 21.39 8.45
CA ARG A 245 0.98 21.92 9.81
C ARG A 245 0.67 23.42 9.90
N LEU A 246 1.12 24.21 8.92
CA LEU A 246 0.85 25.64 8.86
C LEU A 246 -0.63 25.93 8.62
N VAL A 247 -1.30 25.17 7.75
CA VAL A 247 -2.75 25.26 7.55
C VAL A 247 -3.50 24.98 8.85
N ARG A 248 -3.14 23.92 9.58
CA ARG A 248 -3.76 23.62 10.89
C ARG A 248 -3.54 24.74 11.91
N ALA A 249 -2.36 25.35 11.92
CA ALA A 249 -2.06 26.47 12.81
C ALA A 249 -2.91 27.71 12.48
N GLU A 250 -3.08 28.01 11.19
CA GLU A 250 -3.92 29.12 10.74
C GLU A 250 -5.42 28.83 10.95
N ALA A 251 -5.87 27.59 10.75
CA ALA A 251 -7.24 27.18 11.05
C ALA A 251 -7.58 27.32 12.55
N ALA A 252 -6.62 27.04 13.44
CA ALA A 252 -6.78 27.18 14.89
C ALA A 252 -6.79 28.65 15.36
N SER A 253 -6.20 29.57 14.57
CA SER A 253 -6.17 31.01 14.86
C SER A 253 -6.41 31.81 13.58
N PRO A 254 -7.67 31.90 13.12
CA PRO A 254 -8.01 32.45 11.80
C PRO A 254 -7.56 33.90 11.64
N THR A 255 -6.87 34.19 10.53
CA THR A 255 -6.62 35.56 10.09
C THR A 255 -7.77 36.05 9.19
N PRO A 256 -8.02 37.35 9.06
CA PRO A 256 -9.12 37.88 8.23
C PRO A 256 -8.85 37.80 6.71
N ARG A 257 -8.04 36.84 6.26
CA ARG A 257 -7.72 36.60 4.84
C ARG A 257 -8.65 35.53 4.27
N ASP A 258 -8.82 35.56 2.95
CA ASP A 258 -9.49 34.49 2.23
C ASP A 258 -8.67 33.19 2.31
N MET A 259 -9.34 32.04 2.27
CA MET A 259 -8.71 30.73 2.35
C MET A 259 -7.65 30.53 1.25
N TYR A 260 -7.97 30.89 0.01
CA TYR A 260 -7.04 30.71 -1.11
C TYR A 260 -5.81 31.60 -0.94
N GLU A 261 -5.99 32.82 -0.45
CA GLU A 261 -4.88 33.73 -0.15
C GLU A 261 -3.97 33.17 0.95
N GLY A 262 -4.56 32.61 2.02
CA GLY A 262 -3.83 31.96 3.12
C GLY A 262 -3.03 30.73 2.65
N VAL A 263 -3.67 29.82 1.90
CA VAL A 263 -3.02 28.62 1.36
C VAL A 263 -1.87 29.00 0.42
N THR A 264 -2.09 29.97 -0.46
CA THR A 264 -1.06 30.46 -1.39
C THR A 264 0.10 31.11 -0.62
N ALA A 265 -0.17 31.85 0.45
CA ALA A 265 0.88 32.45 1.29
C ALA A 265 1.72 31.37 1.99
N ILE A 266 1.07 30.32 2.51
CA ILE A 266 1.75 29.16 3.10
C ILE A 266 2.63 28.47 2.05
N ALA A 267 2.09 28.15 0.87
CA ALA A 267 2.83 27.51 -0.20
C ALA A 267 4.05 28.35 -0.63
N ARG A 268 3.88 29.66 -0.80
CA ARG A 268 4.99 30.59 -1.12
C ARG A 268 6.07 30.60 -0.04
N SER A 269 5.69 30.55 1.24
CA SER A 269 6.65 30.50 2.35
C SER A 269 7.52 29.23 2.34
N LEU A 270 7.05 28.17 1.69
CA LEU A 270 7.72 26.88 1.54
C LEU A 270 8.44 26.73 0.19
N GLY A 271 8.52 27.80 -0.61
CA GLY A 271 9.26 27.83 -1.87
C GLY A 271 8.41 27.70 -3.14
N TRP A 272 7.08 27.65 -3.04
CA TRP A 272 6.22 27.64 -4.23
C TRP A 272 6.22 28.98 -4.95
N GLN A 273 6.18 28.93 -6.29
CA GLN A 273 6.09 30.08 -7.18
C GLN A 273 4.97 29.85 -8.19
N SER A 274 4.36 30.92 -8.73
CA SER A 274 3.28 30.75 -9.71
C SER A 274 3.74 30.26 -11.08
N ILE A 275 5.05 30.33 -11.37
CA ILE A 275 5.65 29.86 -12.62
C ILE A 275 6.58 28.70 -12.24
N ALA A 276 6.47 27.59 -12.98
CA ALA A 276 7.34 26.43 -12.79
C ALA A 276 8.82 26.82 -12.97
N PRO A 277 9.72 26.34 -12.10
CA PRO A 277 11.15 26.58 -12.25
C PRO A 277 11.67 25.94 -13.54
N SER A 278 12.69 26.54 -14.14
CA SER A 278 13.40 25.95 -15.29
C SER A 278 14.38 24.83 -14.90
N ALA A 279 14.45 24.50 -13.61
CA ALA A 279 15.30 23.46 -13.05
C ALA A 279 14.68 22.06 -13.23
N THR A 280 15.51 21.03 -13.18
CA THR A 280 15.09 19.61 -13.22
C THR A 280 15.42 18.92 -11.89
N GLY A 281 14.72 17.84 -11.56
CA GLY A 281 14.94 17.07 -10.33
C GLY A 281 14.26 17.68 -9.09
N SER A 282 14.94 17.63 -7.94
CA SER A 282 14.34 17.90 -6.62
C SER A 282 13.63 19.25 -6.47
N GLU A 283 14.09 20.31 -7.15
CA GLU A 283 13.43 21.62 -7.09
C GLU A 283 12.09 21.63 -7.85
N LEU A 284 12.03 20.96 -9.00
CA LEU A 284 10.81 20.80 -9.78
C LEU A 284 9.81 19.93 -9.01
N GLU A 285 10.27 18.83 -8.41
CA GLU A 285 9.43 17.94 -7.62
C GLU A 285 8.83 18.63 -6.39
N GLN A 286 9.60 19.46 -5.68
CA GLN A 286 9.09 20.24 -4.55
C GLN A 286 8.05 21.27 -5.04
N TRP A 287 8.33 21.92 -6.16
CA TRP A 287 7.40 22.87 -6.76
C TRP A 287 6.09 22.20 -7.17
N GLU A 288 6.14 21.04 -7.83
CA GLU A 288 4.98 20.27 -8.27
C GLU A 288 4.11 19.80 -7.10
N ALA A 289 4.73 19.37 -6.00
CA ALA A 289 4.00 18.98 -4.80
C ALA A 289 3.25 20.16 -4.18
N LEU A 290 3.93 21.32 -4.03
CA LEU A 290 3.30 22.53 -3.52
C LEU A 290 2.27 23.12 -4.50
N ASN A 291 2.47 22.97 -5.80
CA ASN A 291 1.51 23.39 -6.81
C ASN A 291 0.22 22.56 -6.73
N SER A 292 0.37 21.23 -6.58
CA SER A 292 -0.76 20.34 -6.33
C SER A 292 -1.47 20.70 -5.02
N PHE A 293 -0.74 21.15 -3.99
CA PHE A 293 -1.32 21.58 -2.71
C PHE A 293 -2.23 22.80 -2.88
N VAL A 294 -1.80 23.78 -3.69
CA VAL A 294 -2.60 24.96 -4.04
C VAL A 294 -3.81 24.57 -4.88
N GLN A 295 -3.68 23.62 -5.81
CA GLN A 295 -4.80 23.14 -6.63
C GLN A 295 -5.91 22.49 -5.79
N ILE A 296 -5.58 21.79 -4.70
CA ILE A 296 -6.61 21.26 -3.78
C ILE A 296 -7.49 22.41 -3.25
N ALA A 297 -6.91 23.59 -2.97
CA ALA A 297 -7.69 24.74 -2.50
C ALA A 297 -8.65 25.29 -3.57
N GLU A 298 -8.32 25.14 -4.86
CA GLU A 298 -9.18 25.56 -5.99
C GLU A 298 -10.39 24.64 -6.19
N GLU A 299 -10.30 23.39 -5.71
CA GLU A 299 -11.38 22.41 -5.79
C GLU A 299 -12.48 22.67 -4.74
N LEU A 300 -12.18 23.42 -3.69
CA LEU A 300 -13.18 23.74 -2.66
C LEU A 300 -14.20 24.79 -3.14
N PRO A 301 -15.46 24.72 -2.68
CA PRO A 301 -16.47 25.72 -3.01
C PRO A 301 -16.07 27.16 -2.66
N PRO A 302 -16.53 28.17 -3.42
CA PRO A 302 -16.31 29.57 -3.08
C PRO A 302 -16.84 29.90 -1.68
N GLY A 303 -16.02 30.59 -0.87
CA GLY A 303 -16.35 30.94 0.51
C GLY A 303 -15.97 29.87 1.56
N SER A 304 -15.32 28.78 1.15
CA SER A 304 -14.70 27.83 2.07
C SER A 304 -13.65 28.50 2.97
N THR A 305 -13.57 28.03 4.20
CA THR A 305 -12.67 28.55 5.23
C THR A 305 -11.37 27.74 5.31
N MET A 306 -10.36 28.28 6.00
CA MET A 306 -9.12 27.53 6.28
C MET A 306 -9.38 26.23 7.07
N ASN A 307 -10.45 26.19 7.88
CA ASN A 307 -10.84 24.99 8.61
C ASN A 307 -11.46 23.91 7.71
N ASP A 308 -12.21 24.32 6.69
CA ASP A 308 -12.75 23.40 5.68
C ASP A 308 -11.60 22.79 4.86
N PHE A 309 -10.62 23.61 4.48
CA PHE A 309 -9.42 23.14 3.79
C PHE A 309 -8.59 22.17 4.66
N ALA A 310 -8.42 22.46 5.95
CA ALA A 310 -7.74 21.56 6.87
C ALA A 310 -8.45 20.20 6.99
N THR A 311 -9.79 20.21 7.01
CA THR A 311 -10.61 18.99 7.05
C THR A 311 -10.46 18.18 5.76
N GLU A 312 -10.48 18.84 4.60
CA GLU A 312 -10.25 18.20 3.30
C GLU A 312 -8.86 17.53 3.23
N LEU A 313 -7.81 18.22 3.70
CA LEU A 313 -6.46 17.64 3.77
C LEU A 313 -6.41 16.40 4.68
N ASP A 314 -7.12 16.42 5.81
CA ASP A 314 -7.21 15.27 6.72
C ASP A 314 -7.94 14.08 6.08
N GLU A 315 -9.02 14.34 5.33
CA GLU A 315 -9.77 13.33 4.59
C GLU A 315 -8.92 12.71 3.46
N ARG A 316 -8.22 13.53 2.67
CA ARG A 316 -7.31 13.05 1.61
C ARG A 316 -6.10 12.31 2.16
N THR A 317 -5.55 12.76 3.29
CA THR A 317 -4.47 12.06 3.99
C THR A 317 -4.92 10.67 4.44
N ARG A 318 -6.14 10.58 5.00
CA ARG A 318 -6.72 9.31 5.49
C ARG A 318 -7.05 8.35 4.35
N SER A 319 -7.56 8.86 3.23
CA SER A 319 -7.96 8.08 2.06
C SER A 319 -6.81 7.82 1.06
N GLN A 320 -5.64 8.44 1.26
CA GLN A 320 -4.54 8.46 0.28
C GLN A 320 -5.00 8.92 -1.12
N HIS A 321 -5.98 9.80 -1.18
CA HIS A 321 -6.53 10.30 -2.44
C HIS A 321 -5.63 11.41 -3.00
N GLU A 322 -4.65 11.02 -3.82
CA GLU A 322 -3.83 11.95 -4.60
C GLU A 322 -4.64 12.51 -5.79
N PRO A 323 -4.45 13.78 -6.21
CA PRO A 323 -5.11 14.32 -7.38
C PRO A 323 -4.85 13.44 -8.61
N THR A 324 -5.90 13.03 -9.31
CA THR A 324 -5.80 12.13 -10.45
C THR A 324 -5.38 12.89 -11.70
N LYS A 325 -4.06 12.99 -11.94
CA LYS A 325 -3.52 13.42 -13.24
C LYS A 325 -3.49 12.21 -14.18
N GLU A 326 -3.96 12.37 -15.43
CA GLU A 326 -3.80 11.36 -16.50
C GLU A 326 -2.29 11.12 -16.72
N SER A 327 -1.75 10.08 -16.07
CA SER A 327 -0.32 9.80 -16.00
C SER A 327 -0.05 8.29 -15.98
N ILE A 328 1.15 7.89 -16.36
CA ILE A 328 1.60 6.49 -16.27
C ILE A 328 1.90 6.13 -14.81
N THR A 329 1.46 4.95 -14.38
CA THR A 329 1.74 4.47 -13.03
C THR A 329 3.09 3.76 -12.95
N LEU A 330 3.99 4.25 -12.11
CA LEU A 330 5.22 3.56 -11.71
C LEU A 330 4.99 2.94 -10.34
N SER A 331 5.19 1.63 -10.18
CA SER A 331 4.94 0.97 -8.89
C SER A 331 5.86 -0.22 -8.65
N THR A 332 6.15 -0.52 -7.38
CA THR A 332 6.70 -1.83 -7.07
C THR A 332 5.65 -2.93 -7.25
N ILE A 333 6.08 -4.14 -7.59
CA ILE A 333 5.19 -5.30 -7.67
C ILE A 333 4.40 -5.51 -6.37
N HIS A 334 5.00 -5.22 -5.21
CA HIS A 334 4.34 -5.35 -3.91
C HIS A 334 3.26 -4.29 -3.71
N ALA A 335 3.54 -3.03 -4.09
CA ALA A 335 2.56 -1.94 -3.96
C ALA A 335 1.44 -2.02 -5.02
N ALA A 336 1.65 -2.78 -6.11
CA ALA A 336 0.64 -3.02 -7.13
C ALA A 336 -0.33 -4.17 -6.79
N LYS A 337 -0.09 -4.91 -5.70
CA LYS A 337 -1.00 -5.95 -5.26
C LYS A 337 -2.28 -5.35 -4.64
N GLY A 338 -3.45 -5.87 -5.02
CA GLY A 338 -4.76 -5.35 -4.63
C GLY A 338 -5.35 -4.30 -5.59
N LEU A 339 -4.79 -4.18 -6.81
CA LEU A 339 -5.28 -3.31 -7.90
C LEU A 339 -6.33 -3.97 -8.81
#